data_AF-A0AAQ0W5R3-F1
#
_entry.id   AF-A0AAQ0W5R3-F1
#
_cell.length_a   1.000
_cell.length_b   1.000
_cell.length_c   1.000
_cell.angle_alpha   90.00
_cell.angle_beta   90.00
_cell.angle_gamma   90.00
#
_symmetry.space_group_name_H-M   'P 1'
#
loop_
_entity.id
_entity.type
_entity.pdbx_description
1 polymer ?
#
loop_
_entity_poly.entity_id
_entity_poly.type
_entity_poly.pdbx_seq_one_letter_code
_entity_poly.pdbx_strand_id
1 'polypeptide(L)'
;MSYRPQNNHDGLWWEIALGIFVGQLMTAALAGVVALCLGYFTMRSVGAGLPTPLPQRLYTPRSQQADPTPVQLRPLESNERCIQHKRFRRLSNGWQELPNDPC
;
A
#
# COMPACT_ATOMS: atom_id res chain seq x y z
N MET A 1 -61.87 55.05 18.51
CA MET A 1 -60.55 55.52 18.02
C MET A 1 -59.48 54.73 18.73
N SER A 2 -58.91 53.72 18.09
CA SER A 2 -57.85 52.90 18.67
C SER A 2 -56.51 53.56 18.37
N TYR A 3 -55.86 54.09 19.40
CA TYR A 3 -54.48 54.59 19.31
C TYR A 3 -53.56 53.39 19.09
N ARG A 4 -53.01 53.26 17.88
CA ARG A 4 -51.93 52.31 17.58
C ARG A 4 -50.62 53.06 17.82
N PRO A 5 -49.84 52.75 18.87
CA PRO A 5 -48.53 53.36 19.03
C PRO A 5 -47.67 52.93 17.83
N GLN A 6 -47.38 53.89 16.95
CA GLN A 6 -46.40 53.72 15.89
C GLN A 6 -45.03 53.64 16.57
N ASN A 7 -44.53 52.44 16.80
CA ASN A 7 -43.23 52.22 17.43
C ASN A 7 -42.13 52.51 16.41
N ASN A 8 -41.79 53.79 16.26
CA ASN A 8 -40.75 54.26 15.33
C ASN A 8 -39.36 53.69 15.65
N HIS A 9 -39.16 53.08 16.83
CA HIS A 9 -37.90 52.44 17.20
C HIS A 9 -37.74 51.04 16.59
N ASP A 10 -38.82 50.34 16.25
CA ASP A 10 -38.73 48.99 15.65
C ASP A 10 -38.05 49.02 14.27
N GLY A 11 -38.28 50.08 13.49
CA GLY A 11 -37.65 50.25 12.17
C GLY A 11 -36.13 50.41 12.28
N LEU A 12 -35.65 51.19 13.25
CA LEU A 12 -34.22 51.43 13.46
C LEU A 12 -33.49 50.14 13.88
N TRP A 13 -34.05 49.39 14.85
CA TRP A 13 -33.46 48.13 15.29
C TRP A 13 -33.45 47.07 14.19
N TRP A 14 -34.52 47.01 13.39
CA TRP A 14 -34.60 46.16 12.21
C TRP A 14 -33.52 46.48 11.16
N GLU A 15 -33.32 47.76 10.84
CA GLU A 15 -32.28 48.19 9.89
C GLU A 15 -30.86 47.85 10.36
N ILE A 16 -30.57 48.05 11.66
CA ILE A 16 -29.28 47.69 12.25
C ILE A 16 -29.04 46.18 12.14
N ALA A 17 -30.04 45.36 12.48
CA ALA A 17 -29.93 43.91 12.39
C ALA A 17 -29.67 43.45 10.95
N LEU A 18 -30.33 44.07 9.97
CA LEU A 18 -30.17 43.77 8.56
C LEU A 18 -28.75 44.12 8.07
N GLY A 19 -28.22 45.26 8.51
CA GLY A 19 -26.85 45.67 8.24
C GLY A 19 -25.80 44.69 8.78
N ILE A 20 -25.96 44.23 10.03
CA ILE A 20 -25.05 43.24 10.64
C ILE A 20 -25.13 41.91 9.89
N PHE A 21 -26.35 41.45 9.56
CA PHE A 21 -26.54 40.20 8.84
C PHE A 21 -25.86 40.21 7.47
N VAL A 22 -26.05 41.27 6.68
CA VAL A 22 -25.41 41.42 5.36
C VAL A 22 -23.89 41.54 5.49
N GLY A 23 -23.41 42.32 6.48
CA GLY A 23 -21.98 42.46 6.75
C GLY A 23 -21.31 41.14 7.13
N GLN A 24 -21.96 40.35 7.98
CA GLN A 24 -21.49 39.01 8.36
C GLN A 24 -21.51 38.04 7.17
N LEU A 25 -22.57 38.05 6.35
CA LEU A 25 -22.64 37.24 5.14
C LEU A 25 -21.52 37.57 4.16
N MET A 26 -21.25 38.85 3.92
CA MET A 26 -20.17 39.29 3.03
C MET A 26 -18.80 38.87 3.57
N THR A 27 -18.59 39.04 4.87
CA THR A 27 -17.32 38.66 5.53
C THR A 27 -17.11 37.15 5.51
N ALA A 28 -18.15 36.36 5.78
CA ALA A 28 -18.09 34.90 5.71
C ALA A 28 -17.82 34.41 4.29
N ALA A 29 -18.45 35.02 3.28
CA ALA A 29 -18.19 34.71 1.87
C ALA A 29 -16.74 35.00 1.49
N LEU A 30 -16.22 36.18 1.86
CA LEU A 30 -14.83 36.54 1.60
C LEU A 30 -13.85 35.60 2.32
N ALA A 31 -14.06 35.34 3.61
CA ALA A 31 -13.23 34.42 4.37
C ALA A 31 -13.25 33.01 3.78
N GLY A 32 -14.42 32.53 3.34
CA GLY A 32 -14.57 31.24 2.67
C GLY A 32 -13.79 31.16 1.36
N VAL A 33 -13.89 32.18 0.49
CA VAL A 33 -13.14 32.24 -0.77
C VAL A 33 -11.63 32.27 -0.51
N VAL A 34 -11.18 33.11 0.42
CA VAL A 34 -9.76 33.20 0.80
C VAL A 34 -9.27 31.85 1.34
N ALA A 35 -10.01 31.21 2.23
CA ALA A 35 -9.67 29.89 2.76
C ALA A 35 -9.57 28.82 1.65
N LEU A 36 -10.50 28.81 0.69
CA LEU A 36 -10.46 27.92 -0.46
C LEU A 36 -9.22 28.17 -1.34
N CYS A 37 -8.92 29.43 -1.65
CA CYS A 37 -7.75 29.79 -2.45
C CYS A 37 -6.44 29.39 -1.76
N LEU A 38 -6.29 29.67 -0.46
CA LEU A 38 -5.11 29.26 0.31
C LEU A 38 -4.99 27.75 0.44
N GLY A 39 -6.10 27.05 0.69
CA GLY A 39 -6.12 25.58 0.75
C GLY A 39 -5.70 24.95 -0.57
N TYR A 40 -6.21 25.49 -1.69
CA TYR A 40 -5.85 25.05 -3.03
C TYR A 40 -4.37 25.28 -3.35
N PHE A 41 -3.87 26.48 -3.05
CA PHE A 41 -2.46 26.82 -3.25
C PHE A 41 -1.54 25.93 -2.42
N THR A 42 -1.89 25.69 -1.15
CA THR A 42 -1.12 24.83 -0.25
C THR A 42 -1.07 23.39 -0.75
N MET A 43 -2.20 22.85 -1.22
CA MET A 43 -2.22 21.49 -1.77
C MET A 43 -1.34 21.37 -3.02
N ARG A 44 -1.36 22.38 -3.90
CA ARG A 44 -0.49 22.42 -5.08
C ARG A 44 0.99 22.56 -4.73
N SER A 45 1.34 23.38 -3.76
CA SER A 45 2.74 23.61 -3.38
C SER A 45 3.36 22.41 -2.68
N VAL A 46 2.61 21.76 -1.78
CA VAL A 46 3.07 20.53 -1.11
C VAL A 46 3.19 19.38 -2.12
N GLY A 47 2.23 19.22 -3.04
CA GLY A 47 2.28 18.18 -4.05
C GLY A 47 3.48 18.28 -5.00
N ALA A 48 3.94 19.49 -5.31
CA ALA A 48 5.12 19.71 -6.16
C ALA A 48 6.46 19.48 -5.43
N GLY A 49 6.48 19.54 -4.10
CA GLY A 49 7.70 19.40 -3.28
C GLY A 49 7.91 18.01 -2.68
N LEU A 50 6.93 17.11 -2.77
CA LEU A 50 7.07 15.75 -2.24
C LEU A 50 8.01 14.93 -3.15
N PRO A 51 9.10 14.36 -2.61
CA PRO A 51 9.95 13.46 -3.38
C PRO A 51 9.13 12.24 -3.80
N THR A 52 9.20 11.90 -5.09
CA THR A 52 8.61 10.67 -5.62
C THR A 52 9.12 9.51 -4.77
N PRO A 53 8.25 8.70 -4.14
CA PRO A 53 8.71 7.57 -3.34
C PRO A 53 9.53 6.66 -4.25
N LEU A 54 10.84 6.59 -4.00
CA LEU A 54 11.72 5.66 -4.68
C LEU A 54 11.15 4.26 -4.42
N PRO A 55 10.98 3.42 -5.45
CA PRO A 55 10.54 2.05 -5.23
C PRO A 55 11.58 1.37 -4.33
N GLN A 56 11.23 1.19 -3.05
CA GLN A 56 12.01 0.39 -2.14
C GLN A 56 12.00 -1.02 -2.75
N ARG A 57 13.13 -1.41 -3.35
CA ARG A 57 13.35 -2.82 -3.68
C ARG A 57 13.19 -3.58 -2.38
N LEU A 58 12.08 -4.29 -2.25
CA LEU A 58 11.89 -5.31 -1.25
C LEU A 58 13.13 -6.20 -1.32
N TYR A 59 13.92 -6.18 -0.25
CA TYR A 59 15.07 -7.07 -0.10
C TYR A 59 14.50 -8.48 -0.06
N THR A 60 14.57 -9.20 -1.19
CA THR A 60 14.31 -10.63 -1.22
C THR A 60 15.54 -11.30 -0.60
N PRO A 61 15.43 -11.92 0.59
CA PRO A 61 16.55 -12.64 1.15
C PRO A 61 17.01 -13.73 0.16
N ARG A 62 18.33 -13.81 -0.01
CA ARG A 62 19.08 -14.67 -0.94
C ARG A 62 18.92 -16.19 -0.67
N SER A 63 17.87 -16.63 0.03
CA SER A 63 17.68 -18.03 0.40
C SER A 63 16.91 -18.86 -0.63
N GLN A 64 16.45 -18.27 -1.73
CA GLN A 64 15.54 -18.96 -2.66
C GLN A 64 16.16 -19.35 -4.01
N GLN A 65 17.49 -19.38 -4.11
CA GLN A 65 18.19 -19.93 -5.28
C GLN A 65 19.30 -20.88 -4.81
N ALA A 66 18.92 -21.92 -4.06
CA ALA A 66 19.58 -23.20 -4.25
C ALA A 66 18.90 -23.82 -5.47
N ASP A 67 19.52 -23.66 -6.65
CA ASP A 67 19.21 -24.52 -7.78
C ASP A 67 19.25 -25.97 -7.26
N PRO A 68 18.19 -26.78 -7.42
CA PRO A 68 18.31 -28.20 -7.16
C PRO A 68 19.27 -28.73 -8.23
N THR A 69 20.55 -28.84 -7.90
CA THR A 69 21.53 -29.52 -8.73
C THR A 69 20.94 -30.89 -9.02
N PRO A 70 20.60 -31.22 -10.27
CA PRO A 70 20.09 -32.54 -10.58
C PRO A 70 21.21 -33.50 -10.23
N VAL A 71 21.01 -34.30 -9.18
CA VAL A 71 21.93 -35.36 -8.80
C VAL A 71 22.01 -36.27 -10.02
N GLN A 72 23.11 -36.18 -10.78
CA GLN A 72 23.37 -37.07 -11.90
C GLN A 72 23.61 -38.46 -11.32
N LEU A 73 22.55 -39.25 -11.20
CA LEU A 73 22.61 -40.63 -10.79
C LEU A 73 23.37 -41.41 -11.88
N ARG A 74 24.39 -42.16 -11.48
CA ARG A 74 25.17 -43.00 -12.39
C ARG A 74 24.23 -44.02 -13.07
N PRO A 75 24.33 -44.26 -14.39
CA PRO A 75 23.55 -45.30 -15.05
C PRO A 75 23.80 -46.68 -14.39
N LEU A 76 22.79 -47.56 -14.43
CA LEU A 76 22.93 -48.94 -13.94
C LEU A 76 23.82 -49.73 -14.89
N GLU A 77 24.83 -50.41 -14.35
CA GLU A 77 25.64 -51.36 -15.11
C GLU A 77 24.96 -52.73 -15.19
N SER A 78 25.34 -53.57 -16.15
CA SER A 78 24.69 -54.88 -16.42
C SER A 78 24.70 -55.86 -15.24
N ASN A 79 25.60 -55.65 -14.28
CA ASN A 79 25.72 -56.45 -13.06
C ASN A 79 25.11 -55.76 -11.81
N GLU A 80 24.41 -54.65 -12.00
CA GLU A 80 23.82 -53.84 -10.94
C GLU A 80 22.29 -53.78 -11.08
N ARG A 81 21.60 -53.69 -9.95
CA ARG A 81 20.14 -53.54 -9.89
C ARG A 81 19.78 -52.47 -8.86
N CYS A 82 18.74 -51.71 -9.16
CA CYS A 82 18.16 -50.77 -8.22
C CYS A 82 16.94 -51.39 -7.52
N ILE A 83 16.94 -51.40 -6.19
CA ILE A 83 15.81 -51.87 -5.39
C ILE A 83 15.62 -50.88 -4.23
N GLN A 84 14.44 -50.27 -4.10
CA GLN A 84 14.11 -49.32 -3.02
C GLN A 84 15.12 -48.16 -2.88
N HIS A 85 15.50 -47.54 -4.00
CA HIS A 85 16.50 -46.48 -4.08
C HIS A 85 17.93 -46.87 -3.62
N LYS A 86 18.18 -48.17 -3.46
CA LYS A 86 19.48 -48.74 -3.10
C LYS A 86 20.02 -49.55 -4.27
N ARG A 87 21.32 -49.40 -4.54
CA ARG A 87 22.00 -50.13 -5.62
C ARG A 87 22.58 -51.43 -5.08
N PHE A 88 22.34 -52.52 -5.79
CA PHE A 88 22.87 -53.84 -5.49
C PHE A 88 23.75 -54.31 -6.64
N ARG A 89 24.97 -54.74 -6.34
CA ARG A 89 25.90 -55.35 -7.29
C ARG A 89 25.87 -56.87 -7.15
N ARG A 90 25.86 -57.58 -8.27
CA ARG A 90 25.98 -59.04 -8.33
C ARG A 90 27.44 -59.45 -8.09
N LEU A 91 27.67 -60.25 -7.06
CA LEU A 91 28.93 -60.94 -6.79
C LEU A 91 28.80 -62.43 -7.11
N SER A 92 29.92 -63.15 -7.15
CA SER A 92 29.96 -64.60 -7.38
C SER A 92 29.18 -65.41 -6.33
N ASN A 93 29.00 -64.85 -5.12
CA ASN A 93 28.33 -65.45 -3.99
C ASN A 93 26.99 -64.80 -3.60
N GLY A 94 26.48 -63.82 -4.36
CA GLY A 94 25.19 -63.18 -4.05
C GLY A 94 25.05 -61.73 -4.54
N TRP A 95 24.27 -60.94 -3.80
CA TRP A 95 24.06 -59.51 -4.04
C TRP A 95 24.63 -58.70 -2.88
N GLN A 96 25.34 -57.61 -3.17
CA GLN A 96 25.87 -56.69 -2.17
C GLN A 96 25.30 -55.29 -2.40
N GLU A 97 24.80 -54.66 -1.34
CA GLU A 97 24.33 -53.27 -1.36
C GLU A 97 25.53 -52.30 -1.44
N LEU A 98 25.45 -51.30 -2.32
CA LEU A 98 26.41 -50.20 -2.43
C LEU A 98 25.86 -48.99 -1.63
N PRO A 99 26.41 -48.68 -0.44
CA PRO A 99 25.80 -47.72 0.49
C PRO A 99 25.82 -46.26 0.02
N ASN A 100 26.64 -45.92 -0.96
CA ASN A 100 26.90 -44.52 -1.37
C ASN A 100 26.46 -44.22 -2.82
N ASP A 101 25.85 -45.18 -3.51
CA ASP A 101 25.40 -45.00 -4.90
C ASP A 101 23.88 -45.20 -4.97
N PRO A 102 23.08 -44.16 -4.63
CA PRO A 102 21.65 -44.24 -4.80
C PRO A 102 21.28 -44.40 -6.28
N CYS A 103 20.10 -44.95 -6.45
CA CYS A 103 19.32 -45.04 -7.67
C CYS A 103 17.85 -44.81 -7.25
#